data_AF-A0A540LX46-F1
#
_entry.id   AF-A0A540LX46-F1
#
_cell.length_a   1.000
_cell.length_b   1.000
_cell.length_c   1.000
_cell.angle_alpha   90.00
_cell.angle_beta   90.00
_cell.angle_gamma   90.00
#
_symmetry.space_group_name_H-M   'P 1'
#
loop_
_entity.id
_entity.type
_entity.pdbx_description
1 polymer ?
#
loop_
_entity_poly.entity_id
_entity_poly.type
_entity_poly.pdbx_seq_one_letter_code
_entity_poly.pdbx_strand_id
1 'polypeptide(L)'
;MNCYDYKLLNPNPRPEDQLLNSLAKKKHWRQCIKCSNMVELAEGCYHITCRCGYEFCYTCGAEWKNKKATCKCKIWDEHNIIREQPQR
;
A
#
# COMPACT_ATOMS: atom_id res chain seq x y z
N MET A 1 -0.47 17.00 28.37
CA MET A 1 0.42 16.17 27.53
C MET A 1 -0.15 16.17 26.13
N ASN A 2 0.54 16.81 25.19
CA ASN A 2 0.07 16.85 23.81
C ASN A 2 0.58 15.61 23.03
N CYS A 3 0.12 15.44 21.79
CA CYS A 3 0.52 14.32 20.93
C CYS A 3 2.03 14.27 20.66
N TYR A 4 2.70 15.44 20.65
CA TYR A 4 4.14 15.53 20.45
C TYR A 4 4.93 15.03 21.68
N ASP A 5 4.55 15.47 22.89
CA ASP A 5 5.16 15.02 24.15
C ASP A 5 5.03 13.49 24.30
N TYR A 6 3.87 12.93 23.94
CA TYR A 6 3.64 11.49 23.98
C TYR A 6 4.60 10.71 23.07
N LYS A 7 4.83 11.21 21.85
CA LYS A 7 5.76 10.58 20.90
C LYS A 7 7.21 10.65 21.36
N LEU A 8 7.61 11.73 22.03
CA LEU A 8 8.96 11.86 22.58
C LEU A 8 9.22 10.87 23.72
N LEU A 9 8.25 10.65 24.59
CA LEU A 9 8.38 9.71 25.71
C LEU A 9 8.28 8.24 25.26
N ASN A 10 7.77 7.97 24.07
CA ASN A 10 7.59 6.62 23.53
C ASN A 10 8.25 6.49 22.14
N PRO A 11 9.58 6.56 22.06
CA PRO A 11 10.30 6.56 20.78
C PRO A 11 10.28 5.20 20.08
N ASN A 12 10.04 4.13 20.82
CA ASN A 12 10.04 2.77 20.29
C ASN A 12 8.64 2.38 19.80
N PRO A 13 8.52 1.80 18.59
CA PRO A 13 7.25 1.27 18.11
C PRO A 13 6.77 0.14 19.01
N ARG A 14 5.45 0.08 19.20
CA ARG A 14 4.85 -0.94 20.06
C ARG A 14 5.04 -2.32 19.42
N PRO A 15 5.10 -3.41 20.21
CA PRO A 15 5.22 -4.76 19.68
C PRO A 15 4.16 -5.09 18.61
N GLU A 16 2.94 -4.58 18.78
CA GLU A 16 1.85 -4.70 17.80
C GLU A 16 2.16 -4.04 16.45
N ASP A 17 2.88 -2.91 16.44
CA ASP A 17 3.29 -2.23 15.20
C ASP A 17 4.34 -3.08 14.46
N GLN A 18 5.20 -3.79 15.19
CA GLN A 18 6.16 -4.76 14.61
C GLN A 18 5.44 -5.99 14.03
N LEU A 19 4.40 -6.48 14.71
CA LEU A 19 3.55 -7.57 14.23
C LEU A 19 2.82 -7.17 12.94
N LEU A 20 2.26 -5.96 12.90
CA LEU A 20 1.62 -5.42 11.71
C LEU A 20 2.59 -5.34 10.53
N ASN A 21 3.81 -4.82 10.75
CA ASN A 21 4.84 -4.76 9.71
C ASN A 21 5.24 -6.15 9.19
N SER A 22 5.32 -7.14 10.08
CA SER A 22 5.62 -8.53 9.72
C SER A 22 4.50 -9.14 8.88
N LEU A 23 3.24 -8.91 9.26
CA LEU A 23 2.08 -9.36 8.51
C LEU A 23 2.02 -8.69 7.14
N ALA A 24 2.24 -7.38 7.08
CA ALA A 24 2.26 -6.60 5.84
C ALA A 24 3.30 -7.14 4.85
N LYS A 25 4.51 -7.49 5.33
CA LYS A 25 5.54 -8.13 4.48
C LYS A 25 5.07 -9.49 3.94
N LYS A 26 4.44 -10.32 4.78
CA LYS A 26 3.94 -11.65 4.39
C LYS A 26 2.76 -11.57 3.40
N LYS A 27 1.91 -10.55 3.54
CA LYS A 27 0.74 -10.30 2.68
C LYS A 27 1.04 -9.38 1.50
N HIS A 28 2.30 -8.95 1.35
CA HIS A 28 2.72 -7.97 0.35
C HIS A 28 1.91 -6.66 0.38
N TRP A 29 1.42 -6.25 1.54
CA TRP A 29 0.75 -4.96 1.72
C TRP A 29 1.75 -3.81 1.54
N ARG A 30 1.27 -2.71 0.96
CA ARG A 30 2.09 -1.53 0.68
C ARG A 30 1.64 -0.35 1.51
N GLN A 31 2.60 0.33 2.15
CA GLN A 31 2.32 1.58 2.85
C GLN A 31 2.28 2.76 1.88
N CYS A 32 1.26 3.61 1.99
CA CYS A 32 1.20 4.88 1.30
C CYS A 32 2.24 5.85 1.88
N ILE A 33 3.13 6.38 1.03
CA ILE A 33 4.18 7.30 1.48
C ILE A 33 3.66 8.67 1.97
N LYS A 34 2.46 9.06 1.56
CA LYS A 34 1.86 10.36 1.93
C LYS A 34 1.16 10.32 3.29
N CYS A 35 0.44 9.25 3.59
CA CYS A 35 -0.43 9.18 4.77
C CYS A 35 -0.17 7.97 5.67
N SER A 36 0.84 7.17 5.37
CA SER A 36 1.28 6.00 6.14
C SER A 36 0.25 4.88 6.30
N ASN A 37 -0.86 4.92 5.56
CA ASN A 37 -1.86 3.84 5.58
C ASN A 37 -1.36 2.61 4.84
N MET A 38 -1.63 1.43 5.39
CA MET A 38 -1.41 0.17 4.71
C MET A 38 -2.49 -0.07 3.68
N VAL A 39 -2.07 -0.53 2.50
CA VAL A 39 -2.94 -0.83 1.36
C VAL A 39 -2.70 -2.28 0.96
N GLU A 40 -3.79 -3.03 0.83
CA GLU A 40 -3.82 -4.36 0.24
C GLU A 40 -4.25 -4.24 -1.22
N LEU A 41 -3.53 -4.94 -2.11
CA LEU A 41 -3.99 -5.18 -3.47
C LEU A 41 -4.89 -6.41 -3.44
N ALA A 42 -6.20 -6.20 -3.48
CA ALA A 42 -7.15 -7.30 -3.59
C ALA A 42 -7.01 -7.97 -4.96
N GLU A 43 -7.23 -7.20 -6.03
CA GLU A 43 -7.30 -7.71 -7.41
C GLU A 43 -6.93 -6.59 -8.41
N GLY A 44 -6.66 -6.95 -9.67
CA GLY A 44 -6.48 -5.99 -10.76
C GLY A 44 -5.06 -5.47 -10.98
N CYS A 45 -4.97 -4.21 -11.43
CA CYS A 45 -3.70 -3.59 -11.82
C CYS A 45 -2.95 -2.97 -10.64
N TYR A 46 -1.65 -2.77 -10.80
CA TYR A 46 -0.76 -2.19 -9.80
C TYR A 46 -0.84 -0.66 -9.68
N HIS A 47 -1.77 0.00 -10.36
CA HIS A 47 -2.07 1.41 -10.13
C HIS A 47 -3.06 1.56 -8.97
N ILE A 48 -2.64 2.21 -7.89
CA ILE A 48 -3.42 2.30 -6.66
C ILE A 48 -3.62 3.75 -6.27
N THR A 49 -4.88 4.11 -6.00
CA THR A 49 -5.28 5.39 -5.43
C THR A 49 -5.52 5.21 -3.93
N CYS A 50 -4.70 5.85 -3.10
CA CYS A 50 -4.89 5.84 -1.66
C CYS A 50 -6.12 6.65 -1.26
N ARG A 51 -6.70 6.36 -0.08
CA ARG A 51 -7.78 7.16 0.53
C ARG A 51 -7.45 8.65 0.74
N CYS A 52 -6.17 9.02 0.73
CA CYS A 52 -5.73 10.42 0.79
C CYS A 52 -5.63 11.10 -0.58
N GLY A 53 -6.02 10.41 -1.66
CA GLY A 53 -5.94 10.89 -3.05
C GLY A 53 -4.59 10.67 -3.73
N TYR A 54 -3.60 10.10 -3.04
CA TYR A 54 -2.28 9.83 -3.63
C TYR A 54 -2.29 8.59 -4.51
N GLU A 55 -1.89 8.74 -5.77
CA GLU A 55 -1.79 7.66 -6.75
C GLU A 55 -0.36 7.16 -6.89
N PHE A 56 -0.17 5.84 -6.83
CA PHE A 56 1.16 5.23 -6.88
C PHE A 56 1.15 3.79 -7.39
N CYS A 57 2.33 3.30 -7.77
CA CYS A 57 2.56 1.91 -8.14
C CYS A 57 2.63 1.02 -6.90
N TYR A 58 1.77 0.00 -6.81
CA TYR A 58 1.75 -0.95 -5.69
C TYR A 58 3.07 -1.71 -5.49
N THR A 59 3.77 -1.99 -6.59
CA THR A 59 4.99 -2.80 -6.59
C THR A 59 6.19 -2.06 -6.00
N CYS A 60 6.31 -0.75 -6.23
CA CYS A 60 7.50 0.02 -5.84
C CYS A 60 7.20 1.28 -5.00
N GLY A 61 5.94 1.71 -4.91
CA GLY A 61 5.55 2.95 -4.22
C GLY A 61 5.77 4.22 -5.03
N ALA A 62 6.25 4.12 -6.28
CA ALA A 62 6.52 5.29 -7.12
C ALA A 62 5.23 6.03 -7.50
N GLU A 63 5.30 7.35 -7.52
CA GLU A 63 4.17 8.24 -7.81
C GLU A 63 3.62 8.01 -9.22
N TRP A 64 2.31 8.10 -9.37
CA TRP A 64 1.67 8.21 -10.67
C TRP A 64 1.48 9.69 -11.02
N LYS A 65 2.06 10.15 -12.14
CA LYS A 65 1.96 11.55 -12.58
C LYS A 65 1.33 11.62 -13.95
N ASN A 66 0.39 12.53 -14.15
CA ASN A 66 -0.28 12.74 -15.44
C ASN A 66 -0.80 11.41 -16.05
N LYS A 67 -1.40 10.55 -15.21
CA LYS A 67 -1.89 9.21 -15.59
C LYS A 67 -0.81 8.24 -16.11
N LYS A 68 0.48 8.53 -15.89
CA LYS A 68 1.60 7.64 -16.23
C LYS A 68 2.39 7.22 -15.01
N ALA A 69 2.80 5.96 -14.99
CA ALA A 69 3.72 5.44 -13.98
C ALA A 69 5.08 6.12 -14.13
N THR A 70 5.67 6.58 -13.01
CA THR A 70 7.06 7.10 -13.01
C THR A 70 8.11 6.00 -12.89
N CYS A 71 7.69 4.74 -12.81
CA CYS A 71 8.53 3.56 -12.70
C CYS A 71 8.41 2.63 -13.91
N LYS A 72 9.35 1.69 -14.04
CA LYS A 72 9.36 0.62 -15.08
C LYS A 72 8.70 -0.69 -14.61
N CYS A 73 7.96 -0.68 -13.50
CA CYS A 73 7.28 -1.87 -13.00
C CYS A 73 6.20 -2.33 -13.98
N LYS A 74 5.88 -3.63 -13.95
CA LYS A 74 4.70 -4.15 -14.64
C LYS A 74 3.45 -3.44 -14.09
N ILE A 75 2.48 -3.20 -14.95
CA ILE A 75 1.22 -2.51 -14.59
C ILE A 75 0.17 -3.51 -14.11
N TRP A 76 0.26 -4.80 -14.48
CA TRP A 76 -0.64 -5.86 -14.03
C TRP A 76 0.07 -7.20 -13.98
N ASP A 77 -0.58 -8.18 -13.34
CA ASP A 77 -0.20 -9.59 -13.34
C ASP A 77 -1.44 -10.42 -13.70
N GLU A 78 -1.27 -11.41 -14.57
CA GLU A 78 -2.35 -12.26 -15.06
C GLU A 78 -3.01 -13.07 -13.95
N HIS A 79 -2.28 -13.38 -12.87
CA HIS A 79 -2.83 -14.07 -11.70
C HIS A 79 -3.85 -13.24 -10.93
N ASN A 80 -3.84 -11.91 -11.09
CA ASN A 80 -4.75 -10.99 -10.40
C ASN A 80 -5.94 -10.56 -11.29
N ILE A 81 -6.10 -11.18 -12.47
CA ILE A 81 -7.22 -10.92 -13.37
C ILE A 81 -8.41 -11.77 -12.95
N ILE A 82 -9.51 -11.12 -12.56
CA ILE A 82 -10.80 -11.80 -12.36
C ILE A 82 -11.23 -12.36 -13.71
N ARG A 83 -11.24 -13.69 -13.84
CA ARG A 83 -11.91 -14.34 -14.97
C ARG A 83 -13.38 -14.42 -14.62
N GLU A 84 -14.24 -13.73 -15.36
CA GLU A 84 -15.67 -13.99 -15.31
C GLU A 84 -15.90 -15.46 -15.63
N GLN A 85 -16.24 -16.26 -14.62
CA GLN A 85 -16.82 -17.58 -14.88
C GLN A 85 -18.27 -17.32 -15.30
N PRO A 86 -18.70 -17.73 -16.51
CA PRO A 86 -20.10 -17.62 -16.87
C PRO A 86 -20.89 -18.42 -15.83
N GLN A 87 -21.76 -17.75 -15.09
CA GLN A 87 -22.69 -18.38 -14.18
C GLN A 87 -23.55 -19.34 -15.03
N ARG A 88 -23.41 -20.64 -14.77
CA ARG A 88 -24.26 -21.69 -15.34
C ARG A 88 -25.66 -21.62 -14.76
#